data_AF-A0A7Y5HDX0-F1
#
_entry.id   AF-A0A7Y5HDX0-F1
#
_cell.length_a   1.000
_cell.length_b   1.000
_cell.length_c   1.000
_cell.angle_alpha   90.00
_cell.angle_beta   90.00
_cell.angle_gamma   90.00
#
_symmetry.space_group_name_H-M   'P 1'
#
loop_
_entity.id
_entity.type
_entity.pdbx_description
1 polymer ?
#
loop_
_entity_poly.entity_id
_entity_poly.type
_entity_poly.pdbx_seq_one_letter_code
_entity_poly.pdbx_strand_id
1 'polypeptide(L)'
;FDRAPLADAWRAGGGDPRRVLEVLRERGVTQIVANLEELQRLRETYGADPEVTPAALDALVRAGAREIPTELPGIRVIRVER
;
A
#
# COMPACT_ATOMS: atom_id res chain seq x y z
N PHE A 1 2.34 14.70 10.00
CA PHE A 1 2.89 13.49 9.35
C PHE A 1 1.75 12.89 8.57
N ASP A 2 1.86 12.96 7.24
CA ASP A 2 0.76 12.70 6.30
C ASP A 2 -0.05 11.48 6.68
N ARG A 3 -1.38 11.63 6.72
CA ARG A 3 -2.30 10.51 6.82
C ARG A 3 -1.96 9.56 5.68
N ALA A 4 -1.34 8.42 5.97
CA ALA A 4 -0.92 7.46 4.95
C ALA A 4 -2.19 7.01 4.19
N PRO A 5 -2.41 7.44 2.94
CA PRO A 5 -3.69 7.22 2.26
C PRO A 5 -4.03 5.73 2.14
N LEU A 6 -3.00 4.89 2.07
CA LEU A 6 -3.08 3.45 2.07
C LEU A 6 -3.58 2.87 3.41
N ALA A 7 -3.07 3.34 4.54
CA ALA A 7 -3.53 2.86 5.85
C ALA A 7 -4.98 3.26 6.12
N ASP A 8 -5.35 4.49 5.75
CA ASP A 8 -6.73 4.95 5.87
C ASP A 8 -7.68 4.19 4.94
N ALA A 9 -7.20 3.76 3.76
CA ALA A 9 -7.96 2.89 2.88
C ALA A 9 -8.11 1.48 3.45
N TRP A 10 -7.06 0.93 4.09
CA TRP A 10 -7.10 -0.35 4.81
C TRP A 10 -8.14 -0.36 5.92
N ARG A 11 -8.15 0.67 6.76
CA ARG A 11 -9.14 0.85 7.82
C ARG A 11 -10.56 0.99 7.26
N ALA A 12 -10.74 1.83 6.23
CA ALA A 12 -12.05 2.03 5.60
C ALA A 12 -12.57 0.78 4.89
N GLY A 13 -11.66 -0.02 4.31
CA GLY A 13 -11.96 -1.28 3.66
C GLY A 13 -12.16 -2.46 4.62
N GLY A 14 -12.00 -2.25 5.94
CA GLY A 14 -12.22 -3.29 6.96
C GLY A 14 -11.30 -4.49 6.83
N GLY A 15 -10.10 -4.33 6.25
CA GLY A 15 -9.20 -5.46 6.02
C GLY A 15 -9.48 -6.29 4.76
N ASP A 16 -10.45 -5.94 3.92
CA ASP A 16 -10.66 -6.61 2.63
C ASP A 16 -9.86 -5.91 1.50
N PRO A 17 -8.83 -6.56 0.91
CA PRO A 17 -8.02 -5.96 -0.14
C PRO A 17 -8.82 -5.41 -1.34
N ARG A 18 -9.95 -6.03 -1.71
CA ARG A 18 -10.78 -5.53 -2.82
C ARG A 18 -11.44 -4.22 -2.46
N ARG A 19 -12.01 -4.15 -1.26
CA ARG A 19 -12.62 -2.93 -0.71
C ARG A 19 -11.59 -1.82 -0.53
N VAL A 20 -10.36 -2.15 -0.15
CA VAL A 20 -9.25 -1.18 -0.10
C VAL A 20 -8.97 -0.61 -1.48
N LEU A 21 -8.90 -1.45 -2.52
CA LEU A 21 -8.70 -0.96 -3.89
C LEU A 21 -9.84 -0.05 -4.36
N GLU A 22 -11.09 -0.37 -4.03
CA GLU A 22 -12.24 0.49 -4.30
C GLU A 22 -12.10 1.85 -3.62
N VAL A 23 -11.79 1.89 -2.33
CA VAL A 23 -11.57 3.14 -1.58
C VAL A 23 -10.42 3.95 -2.17
N LEU A 24 -9.33 3.29 -2.60
CA LEU A 24 -8.20 3.97 -3.25
C LEU A 24 -8.62 4.58 -4.59
N ARG A 25 -9.41 3.88 -5.40
CA ARG A 25 -9.96 4.40 -6.66
C ARG A 25 -10.89 5.59 -6.45
N GLU A 26 -11.82 5.49 -5.49
CA GLU A 26 -12.75 6.56 -5.13
C GLU A 26 -12.00 7.84 -4.71
N ARG A 27 -10.83 7.68 -4.08
CA ARG A 27 -9.94 8.78 -3.68
C ARG A 27 -9.01 9.26 -4.80
N GLY A 28 -9.11 8.69 -6.00
CA GLY A 28 -8.28 9.06 -7.15
C GLY A 28 -6.82 8.57 -7.06
N VAL A 29 -6.50 7.65 -6.14
CA VAL A 29 -5.16 7.06 -6.03
C VAL A 29 -4.95 6.09 -7.19
N THR A 30 -3.94 6.36 -8.02
CA THR A 30 -3.61 5.53 -9.19
C THR A 30 -2.41 4.62 -8.95
N GLN A 31 -1.54 4.98 -7.99
CA GLN A 31 -0.28 4.29 -7.73
C GLN A 31 0.04 4.34 -6.23
N ILE A 32 0.62 3.24 -5.76
CA ILE A 32 1.20 3.09 -4.43
C ILE A 32 2.69 2.88 -4.66
N VAL A 33 3.52 3.69 -4.01
CA VAL A 33 4.98 3.52 -3.98
C VAL A 33 5.37 3.23 -2.54
N ALA A 34 5.96 2.06 -2.31
CA ALA A 34 6.36 1.61 -1.00
C ALA A 34 7.85 1.28 -0.98
N ASN A 35 8.60 1.91 -0.07
CA ASN A 35 9.97 1.52 0.23
C ASN A 35 9.94 0.54 1.42
N LEU A 36 10.25 -0.73 1.15
CA LEU A 36 10.13 -1.79 2.16
C LEU A 36 11.19 -1.66 3.27
N GLU A 37 12.41 -1.26 2.91
CA GLU A 37 13.49 -1.06 3.89
C GLU A 37 13.16 0.11 4.82
N GLU A 38 12.66 1.21 4.25
CA GLU A 38 12.24 2.37 5.03
C GLU A 38 11.02 2.05 5.91
N LEU A 39 10.04 1.29 5.41
CA LEU A 39 8.91 0.82 6.21
C LEU A 39 9.38 -0.01 7.41
N GLN A 40 10.36 -0.90 7.20
CA GLN A 40 10.92 -1.71 8.28
C GLN A 40 11.68 -0.82 9.30
N ARG A 41 12.52 0.09 8.83
CA ARG A 41 13.26 1.04 9.69
C ARG A 41 12.30 1.91 10.53
N LEU A 42 11.23 2.39 9.91
CA LEU A 42 10.21 3.20 10.56
C LEU A 42 9.42 2.39 11.60
N ARG A 43 9.15 1.10 11.37
CA ARG A 43 8.53 0.22 12.38
C ARG A 43 9.38 0.12 13.64
N GLU A 44 10.68 -0.03 13.48
CA GLU A 44 11.61 -0.21 14.60
C GLU A 44 11.84 1.09 15.39
N THR A 45 11.76 2.25 14.73
CA THR A 45 12.22 3.52 15.32
C THR A 45 11.10 4.50 15.64
N TYR A 46 10.06 4.60 14.81
CA TYR A 46 9.08 5.70 14.86
C TYR A 46 7.61 5.25 14.80
N GLY A 47 7.36 3.94 14.67
CA GLY A 47 6.01 3.37 14.60
C GLY A 47 5.35 3.57 13.23
N ALA A 48 5.88 2.92 12.19
CA ALA A 48 5.15 2.83 10.92
C ALA A 48 3.77 2.20 11.10
N ASP A 49 2.83 2.58 10.23
CA ASP A 49 1.45 2.10 10.31
C ASP A 49 1.40 0.56 10.22
N PRO A 50 0.85 -0.15 11.22
CA PRO A 50 0.92 -1.60 11.29
C PRO A 50 0.20 -2.30 10.13
N GLU A 51 -0.77 -1.62 9.52
CA GLU A 51 -1.57 -2.14 8.39
C GLU A 51 -0.78 -2.14 7.07
N VAL A 52 0.26 -1.31 6.94
CA VAL A 52 1.06 -1.20 5.71
C VAL A 52 2.22 -2.19 5.79
N THR A 53 1.94 -3.44 5.39
CA THR A 53 2.92 -4.54 5.39
C THR A 53 3.22 -5.07 4.00
N PRO A 54 4.36 -5.75 3.77
CA PRO A 54 4.60 -6.46 2.51
C PRO A 54 3.48 -7.42 2.14
N ALA A 55 2.92 -8.15 3.11
CA ALA A 55 1.81 -9.08 2.90
C ALA A 55 0.51 -8.36 2.50
N ALA A 56 0.25 -7.16 3.04
CA ALA A 56 -0.88 -6.33 2.65
C ALA A 56 -0.72 -5.84 1.19
N LEU A 57 0.49 -5.44 0.79
CA LEU A 57 0.78 -5.09 -0.61
C LEU A 57 0.56 -6.28 -1.55
N ASP A 58 1.00 -7.48 -1.18
CA ASP A 58 0.75 -8.69 -1.97
C ASP A 58 -0.74 -9.04 -2.07
N ALA A 59 -1.51 -8.79 -1.00
CA ALA A 59 -2.94 -9.00 -1.00
C ALA A 59 -3.65 -8.07 -2.00
N LEU A 60 -3.19 -6.82 -2.15
CA LEU A 60 -3.70 -5.90 -3.17
C LEU A 60 -3.39 -6.40 -4.59
N VAL A 61 -2.18 -6.89 -4.83
CA VAL A 61 -1.81 -7.46 -6.14
C VAL A 61 -2.69 -8.66 -6.48
N ARG A 62 -2.87 -9.59 -5.53
CA ARG A 62 -3.79 -10.74 -5.70
C ARG A 62 -5.25 -10.34 -5.90
N ALA A 63 -5.66 -9.18 -5.38
CA ALA A 63 -7.02 -8.66 -5.49
C ALA A 63 -7.29 -7.90 -6.79
N GLY A 64 -6.27 -7.68 -7.64
CA GLY A 64 -6.42 -7.04 -8.95
C GLY A 64 -5.62 -5.75 -9.13
N ALA A 65 -4.76 -5.37 -8.18
CA ALA A 65 -3.76 -4.36 -8.44
C ALA A 65 -2.61 -4.95 -9.27
N ARG A 66 -1.90 -4.12 -10.03
CA ARG A 66 -0.79 -4.56 -10.87
C ARG A 66 0.53 -4.05 -10.34
N GLU A 67 1.48 -4.96 -10.11
CA GLU A 67 2.85 -4.57 -9.79
C GLU A 67 3.58 -4.10 -11.06
N ILE A 68 4.26 -2.96 -10.96
CA ILE A 68 5.10 -2.37 -12.00
C ILE A 68 6.56 -2.67 -11.64
N PRO A 69 7.34 -3.33 -12.52
CA PRO A 69 8.76 -3.53 -12.32
C PRO A 69 9.50 -2.20 -12.12
N THR A 70 10.47 -2.19 -11.21
CA THR A 70 11.36 -1.05 -10.98
C THR A 70 12.79 -1.54 -10.79
N GLU A 71 13.76 -0.74 -11.22
CA GLU A 71 15.18 -0.98 -10.99
C GLU A 71 15.63 -0.48 -9.61
N LEU A 72 14.76 0.23 -8.90
CA LEU A 72 15.05 0.76 -7.57
C LEU A 72 15.00 -0.37 -6.52
N PRO A 73 16.12 -0.65 -5.82
CA PRO A 73 16.15 -1.71 -4.82
C PRO A 73 15.21 -1.38 -3.65
N GLY A 74 14.50 -2.39 -3.15
CA GLY A 74 13.58 -2.25 -2.01
C GLY A 74 12.30 -1.45 -2.28
N ILE A 75 12.12 -0.90 -3.48
CA ILE A 75 10.91 -0.16 -3.88
C ILE A 75 9.93 -1.10 -4.56
N ARG A 76 8.66 -1.02 -4.15
CA ARG A 76 7.53 -1.61 -4.87
C ARG A 76 6.63 -0.52 -5.42
N VAL A 77 6.25 -0.67 -6.68
CA VAL A 77 5.29 0.22 -7.34
C VAL A 77 4.06 -0.61 -7.71
N ILE A 78 2.92 -0.29 -7.12
CA ILE A 78 1.65 -0.99 -7.35
C ILE A 78 0.67 -0.02 -7.99
N ARG A 79 0.21 -0.35 -9.18
CA ARG A 79 -0.83 0.37 -9.90
C ARG A 79 -2.20 -0.11 -9.48
N VAL A 80 -3.04 0.85 -9.09
CA VAL A 80 -4.47 0.65 -8.88
C VAL A 80 -5.14 0.79 -10.24
N GLU A 81 -5.64 -0.31 -10.80
CA GLU A 81 -6.39 -0.27 -12.06
C GLU A 81 -7.69 0.51 -11.88
N ARG A 82 -8.15 1.24 -12.90
CA ARG A 82 -9.39 2.03 -12.82
C ARG A 82 -10.62 1.14 -12.87
#